data_AF-A0A847PG70-F1
#
_entry.id   AF-A0A847PG70-F1
#
_cell.length_a   1.000
_cell.length_b   1.000
_cell.length_c   1.000
_cell.angle_alpha   90.00
_cell.angle_beta   90.00
_cell.angle_gamma   90.00
#
_symmetry.space_group_name_H-M   'P 1'
#
loop_
_entity.id
_entity.type
_entity.pdbx_description
1 polymer ?
#
loop_
_entity_poly.entity_id
_entity_poly.type
_entity_poly.pdbx_seq_one_letter_code
_entity_poly.pdbx_strand_id
1 'polypeptide(L)'
;MDRNIIDYVEKKREEIKEKEGKDPERIISLQYNKRAMQIASKCIKETKKGQQSLTSKIDKIVLNRYFGPIILLGIIYLLYHFSIVQGYKITNYTWPILASFRDLIILILPPEGLLFDPLLRSMTLSVVDGVLAVLNYIPIFAILYTLVAVLEDVGYIPRMTFIMDRVFRHFGLHGQSLFPLVLGGVFVGGCAIPGVMATRGIKDERARLATILIVPLMNCAAKTPLYLLLIGIFFAQYQSFVIFFMATITLIIALSVSKLFSLTILKNKEQAPFVLEMPPYHLPTVGGVLRRCIERLWIFIRKMVTVVVAVMILVFVLTNFPGINQESRSNYQSQMNRIVDKFYRSIGEESPYRAVLSGDNLESYINYSNDYSLAKRGANGAKKEDIIEQKFRERNKDFYIIANRGIYREEGELTRDKDAIQVSKALTQFERSRKEIRAEIHDKTVIGSVLGFVGRKLEPITKYAGFNWRVNIALISSFATKESSVATLGSIYKSDEGASLEQKVAEQETGWTPLHALAIMLFMAMYPPCIPTLLAVRLETGSTKWMLFATFYPIILGSIIAVLIFSGGSSLGLTGIQAVIWFYVLAIIVMILMGLIKNRTDEINDNL
;
A
#
# COMPACT_ATOMS: atom_id res chain seq x y z
N MET A 1 37.94 39.31 -10.24
CA MET A 1 38.53 38.41 -11.26
C MET A 1 38.23 39.05 -12.60
N ASP A 2 39.26 39.45 -13.36
CA ASP A 2 39.10 40.24 -14.58
C ASP A 2 38.18 39.53 -15.59
N ARG A 3 37.12 40.21 -16.06
CA ARG A 3 36.18 39.64 -17.06
C ARG A 3 36.90 39.13 -18.31
N ASN A 4 37.96 39.83 -18.72
CA ASN A 4 38.81 39.44 -19.85
C ASN A 4 39.49 38.08 -19.67
N ILE A 5 39.84 37.69 -18.44
CA ILE A 5 40.45 36.38 -18.17
C ILE A 5 39.40 35.28 -18.27
N ILE A 6 38.18 35.53 -17.78
CA ILE A 6 37.07 34.58 -17.85
C ILE A 6 36.68 34.32 -19.31
N ASP A 7 36.51 35.39 -20.10
CA ASP A 7 36.16 35.29 -21.52
C ASP A 7 37.28 34.60 -22.33
N TYR A 8 38.55 34.86 -22.01
CA TYR A 8 39.69 34.17 -22.63
C TYR A 8 39.69 32.68 -22.29
N VAL A 9 39.42 32.32 -21.05
CA VAL A 9 39.35 30.93 -20.60
C VAL A 9 38.19 30.20 -21.27
N GLU A 10 37.00 30.82 -21.36
CA GLU A 10 35.85 30.23 -22.07
C GLU A 10 36.15 30.02 -23.56
N LYS A 11 36.75 31.01 -24.23
CA LYS A 11 37.15 30.87 -25.63
C LYS A 11 38.14 29.73 -25.84
N LYS A 12 39.14 29.59 -24.96
CA LYS A 12 40.09 28.47 -25.02
C LYS A 12 39.43 27.14 -24.71
N ARG A 13 38.41 27.13 -23.84
CA ARG A 13 37.64 25.94 -23.51
C ARG A 13 36.87 25.42 -24.72
N GLU A 14 36.23 26.32 -25.46
CA GLU A 14 35.53 26.04 -26.72
C GLU A 14 36.51 25.55 -27.81
N GLU A 15 37.65 26.22 -28.01
CA GLU A 15 38.65 25.81 -29.00
C GLU A 15 39.18 24.38 -28.76
N ILE A 16 39.45 24.02 -27.49
CA ILE A 16 39.90 22.67 -27.14
C ILE A 16 38.77 21.65 -27.38
N LYS A 17 37.53 22.02 -27.06
CA LYS A 17 36.35 21.17 -27.25
C LYS A 17 36.08 20.89 -28.72
N GLU A 18 36.20 21.89 -29.60
CA GLU A 18 36.09 21.70 -31.05
C GLU A 18 37.18 20.79 -31.61
N LYS A 19 38.42 20.92 -31.12
CA LYS A 19 39.57 20.18 -31.66
C LYS A 19 39.62 18.71 -31.24
N GLU A 20 39.28 18.42 -29.98
CA GLU A 20 39.44 17.09 -29.37
C GLU A 20 38.10 16.36 -29.15
N GLY A 21 36.97 17.02 -29.42
CA GLY A 21 35.63 16.49 -29.20
C GLY A 21 35.27 16.23 -27.73
N LYS A 22 36.10 16.67 -26.78
CA LYS A 22 35.95 16.37 -25.35
C LYS A 22 36.11 17.63 -24.52
N ASP A 23 35.38 17.71 -23.41
CA ASP A 23 35.53 18.83 -22.48
C ASP A 23 36.95 18.88 -21.90
N PRO A 24 37.56 20.07 -21.77
CA PRO A 24 38.95 20.21 -21.35
C PRO A 24 39.25 19.62 -19.97
N GLU A 25 38.29 19.67 -19.03
CA GLU A 25 38.45 19.07 -17.70
C GLU A 25 38.70 17.57 -17.79
N ARG A 26 38.04 16.91 -18.75
CA ARG A 26 38.16 15.47 -18.97
C ARG A 26 39.53 15.13 -19.56
N ILE A 27 40.02 15.94 -20.49
CA ILE A 27 41.36 15.78 -21.09
C ILE A 27 42.44 15.94 -20.02
N ILE A 28 42.34 17.00 -19.21
CA ILE A 28 43.27 17.27 -18.11
C ILE A 28 43.27 16.10 -17.12
N SER A 29 42.08 15.65 -16.69
CA SER A 29 41.94 14.51 -15.77
C SER A 29 42.55 13.22 -16.33
N LEU A 30 42.34 12.93 -17.62
CA LEU A 30 42.91 11.76 -18.28
C LEU A 30 44.45 11.82 -18.33
N GLN A 31 45.02 12.97 -18.66
CA GLN A 31 46.48 13.15 -18.70
C GLN A 31 47.10 13.02 -17.31
N TYR A 32 46.46 13.61 -16.28
CA TYR A 32 46.88 13.44 -14.89
C TYR A 32 46.86 11.98 -14.46
N ASN A 33 45.76 11.26 -14.71
CA ASN A 33 45.64 9.84 -14.40
C ASN A 33 46.68 8.99 -15.14
N LYS A 34 46.94 9.30 -16.42
CA LYS A 34 47.96 8.61 -17.23
C LYS A 34 49.36 8.83 -16.68
N ARG A 35 49.69 10.06 -16.28
CA ARG A 35 50.98 10.40 -15.67
C ARG A 35 51.14 9.74 -14.29
N ALA A 36 50.09 9.76 -13.48
CA ALA A 36 50.07 9.10 -12.18
C ALA A 36 50.27 7.58 -12.32
N MET A 37 49.61 6.91 -13.28
CA MET A 37 49.82 5.50 -13.57
C MET A 37 51.26 5.20 -14.01
N GLN A 38 51.85 6.04 -14.86
CA GLN A 38 53.25 5.86 -15.28
C GLN A 38 54.21 5.90 -14.09
N ILE A 39 54.01 6.83 -13.16
CA ILE A 39 54.83 6.94 -11.95
C ILE A 39 54.58 5.73 -11.04
N ALA A 40 53.31 5.40 -10.77
CA ALA A 40 52.92 4.28 -9.91
C ALA A 40 53.47 2.94 -10.43
N SER A 41 53.43 2.70 -11.75
CA SER A 41 53.95 1.48 -12.37
C SER A 41 55.47 1.28 -12.18
N LYS A 42 56.23 2.37 -11.97
CA LYS A 42 57.66 2.29 -11.67
C LYS A 42 57.96 2.01 -10.19
N CYS A 43 56.99 2.27 -9.31
CA CYS A 43 57.12 2.12 -7.86
C CYS A 43 56.42 0.87 -7.31
N ILE A 44 55.56 0.23 -8.09
CA ILE A 44 54.79 -0.95 -7.69
C ILE A 44 55.41 -2.20 -8.31
N LYS A 45 55.76 -3.17 -7.46
CA LYS A 45 56.16 -4.52 -7.88
C LYS A 45 54.95 -5.44 -7.71
N GLU A 46 54.30 -5.81 -8.82
CA GLU A 46 53.14 -6.70 -8.77
C GLU A 46 53.54 -8.10 -8.27
N THR A 47 53.08 -8.48 -7.08
CA THR A 47 53.40 -9.76 -6.43
C THR A 47 52.56 -10.95 -6.91
N LYS A 48 51.48 -10.70 -7.66
CA LYS A 48 50.55 -11.73 -8.17
C LYS A 48 50.11 -11.47 -9.62
N LYS A 49 51.03 -11.63 -10.58
CA LYS A 49 50.66 -11.65 -12.00
C LYS A 49 49.80 -12.89 -12.30
N GLY A 50 48.57 -12.68 -12.79
CA GLY A 50 47.74 -13.73 -13.40
C GLY A 50 46.72 -14.46 -12.51
N GLN A 51 46.69 -14.24 -11.18
CA GLN A 51 45.60 -14.77 -10.35
C GLN A 51 44.38 -13.85 -10.45
N GLN A 52 43.34 -14.31 -11.16
CA GLN A 52 42.04 -13.64 -11.17
C GLN A 52 41.46 -13.65 -9.74
N SER A 53 41.15 -12.46 -9.21
CA SER A 53 40.46 -12.33 -7.94
C SER A 53 39.11 -13.05 -7.99
N LEU A 54 38.62 -13.54 -6.84
CA LEU A 54 37.29 -14.17 -6.76
C LEU A 54 36.20 -13.24 -7.31
N THR A 55 36.32 -11.94 -7.03
CA THR A 55 35.50 -10.87 -7.63
C THR A 55 35.49 -10.92 -9.16
N SER A 56 36.67 -11.01 -9.79
CA SER A 56 36.76 -11.08 -11.25
C SER A 56 36.10 -12.33 -11.84
N LYS A 57 36.18 -13.47 -11.15
CA LYS A 57 35.50 -14.70 -11.58
C LYS A 57 33.98 -14.58 -11.48
N ILE A 58 33.47 -14.01 -10.39
CA ILE A 58 32.03 -13.79 -10.18
C ILE A 58 31.50 -12.77 -11.18
N ASP A 59 32.19 -11.65 -11.37
CA ASP A 59 31.79 -10.58 -12.29
C ASP A 59 31.72 -11.08 -13.75
N LYS A 60 32.54 -12.06 -14.16
CA LYS A 60 32.40 -12.69 -15.50
C LYS A 60 31.05 -13.35 -15.73
N ILE A 61 30.44 -13.89 -14.67
CA ILE A 61 29.14 -14.55 -14.73
C ILE A 61 28.04 -13.49 -14.53
N VAL A 62 28.16 -12.69 -13.47
CA VAL A 62 27.16 -11.70 -13.06
C VAL A 62 27.01 -10.56 -14.07
N LEU A 63 28.09 -10.10 -14.70
CA LEU A 63 28.07 -9.01 -15.68
C LEU A 63 27.97 -9.51 -17.13
N ASN A 64 27.76 -10.81 -17.34
CA ASN A 64 27.57 -11.35 -18.67
C ASN A 64 26.30 -10.77 -19.32
N ARG A 65 26.35 -10.51 -20.63
CA ARG A 65 25.23 -9.95 -21.40
C ARG A 65 23.93 -10.77 -21.29
N TYR A 66 24.03 -12.09 -21.17
CA TYR A 66 22.86 -12.99 -21.09
C TYR A 66 22.61 -13.46 -19.65
N PHE A 67 23.64 -13.92 -18.93
CA PHE A 67 23.45 -14.39 -17.55
C PHE A 67 23.16 -13.27 -16.56
N GLY A 68 23.66 -12.05 -16.77
CA GLY A 68 23.47 -10.94 -15.84
C GLY A 68 22.00 -10.56 -15.60
N PRO A 69 21.21 -10.30 -16.66
CA PRO A 69 19.77 -10.06 -16.51
C PRO A 69 19.01 -11.24 -15.89
N ILE A 70 19.39 -12.49 -16.20
CA ILE A 70 18.76 -13.69 -15.62
C ILE A 70 19.05 -13.79 -14.13
N ILE A 71 20.30 -13.57 -13.72
CA ILE A 71 20.71 -13.55 -12.30
C ILE A 71 20.01 -12.42 -11.56
N LEU A 72 19.90 -11.24 -12.17
CA LEU A 72 19.18 -10.12 -11.60
C LEU A 72 17.70 -10.46 -11.36
N LEU A 73 17.01 -11.03 -12.36
CA LEU A 73 15.63 -11.49 -12.22
C LEU A 73 15.50 -12.56 -11.13
N GLY A 74 16.46 -13.49 -11.05
CA GLY A 74 16.53 -14.48 -9.98
C GLY A 74 16.64 -13.84 -8.58
N ILE A 75 17.50 -12.84 -8.42
CA ILE A 75 17.65 -12.10 -7.16
C ILE A 75 16.38 -11.34 -6.82
N ILE A 76 15.76 -10.64 -7.77
CA ILE A 76 14.48 -9.94 -7.57
C ILE A 76 13.38 -10.95 -7.19
N TYR A 77 13.33 -12.12 -7.82
CA TYR A 77 12.40 -13.18 -7.47
C TYR A 77 12.63 -13.71 -6.04
N LEU A 78 13.89 -13.93 -5.63
CA LEU A 78 14.22 -14.34 -4.26
C LEU A 78 13.83 -13.25 -3.24
N LEU A 79 14.09 -11.98 -3.55
CA LEU A 79 13.62 -10.85 -2.74
C LEU A 79 12.10 -10.90 -2.59
N TYR A 80 11.33 -11.06 -3.68
CA TYR A 80 9.87 -11.21 -3.65
C TYR A 80 9.43 -12.40 -2.80
N HIS A 81 9.98 -13.58 -3.07
CA HIS A 81 9.56 -14.82 -2.42
C HIS A 81 9.79 -14.77 -0.91
N PHE A 82 10.99 -14.35 -0.47
CA PHE A 82 11.31 -14.29 0.95
C PHE A 82 10.63 -13.13 1.67
N SER A 83 10.61 -11.92 1.09
CA SER A 83 10.02 -10.76 1.77
C SER A 83 8.49 -10.80 1.78
N ILE A 84 7.84 -11.07 0.64
CA ILE A 84 6.39 -10.99 0.51
C ILE A 84 5.75 -12.34 0.85
N VAL A 85 6.03 -13.39 0.08
CA VAL A 85 5.32 -14.68 0.22
C VAL A 85 5.56 -15.27 1.61
N GLN A 86 6.81 -15.27 2.06
CA GLN A 86 7.16 -15.76 3.39
C GLN A 86 6.85 -14.76 4.49
N GLY A 87 7.01 -13.45 4.26
CA GLY A 87 6.61 -12.43 5.22
C GLY A 87 5.11 -12.48 5.55
N TYR A 88 4.23 -12.71 4.57
CA TYR A 88 2.78 -12.90 4.80
C TYR A 88 2.47 -14.13 5.66
N LYS A 89 3.26 -15.21 5.55
CA LYS A 89 3.07 -16.35 6.47
C LYS A 89 3.41 -15.96 7.91
N ILE A 90 4.42 -15.10 8.10
CA ILE A 90 4.78 -14.59 9.42
C ILE A 90 3.70 -13.68 9.98
N THR A 91 2.97 -12.94 9.14
CA THR A 91 1.89 -12.05 9.62
C THR A 91 0.78 -12.83 10.35
N ASN A 92 0.56 -14.11 10.01
CA ASN A 92 -0.41 -14.95 10.72
C ASN A 92 -0.03 -15.22 12.18
N TYR A 93 1.26 -15.14 12.53
CA TYR A 93 1.74 -15.27 13.91
C TYR A 93 1.76 -13.94 14.65
N THR A 94 1.97 -12.82 13.94
CA THR A 94 1.93 -11.49 14.55
C THR A 94 0.52 -10.93 14.70
N TRP A 95 -0.42 -11.32 13.83
CA TRP A 95 -1.80 -10.86 13.87
C TRP A 95 -2.51 -11.14 15.20
N PRO A 96 -2.41 -12.33 15.82
CA PRO A 96 -3.01 -12.58 17.14
C PRO A 96 -2.50 -11.62 18.23
N ILE A 97 -1.23 -11.22 18.17
CA ILE A 97 -0.62 -10.29 19.13
C ILE A 97 -1.22 -8.89 18.93
N LEU A 98 -1.35 -8.45 17.67
CA LEU A 98 -1.98 -7.18 17.30
C LEU A 98 -3.47 -7.15 17.65
N ALA A 99 -4.19 -8.25 17.41
CA ALA A 99 -5.60 -8.40 17.78
C ALA A 99 -5.79 -8.36 19.30
N SER A 100 -4.91 -9.03 20.06
CA SER A 100 -4.96 -8.99 21.53
C SER A 100 -4.77 -7.57 22.07
N PHE A 101 -3.93 -6.75 21.42
CA PHE A 101 -3.78 -5.33 21.76
C PHE A 101 -5.06 -4.52 21.47
N ARG A 102 -5.74 -4.81 20.36
CA ARG A 102 -7.05 -4.23 20.05
C ARG A 102 -8.09 -4.55 21.12
N ASP A 103 -8.15 -5.82 21.54
CA ASP A 103 -9.12 -6.31 22.51
C ASP A 103 -8.87 -5.71 23.91
N LEU A 104 -7.60 -5.48 24.27
CA LEU A 104 -7.24 -4.74 25.48
C LEU A 104 -7.80 -3.32 25.48
N ILE A 105 -7.77 -2.64 24.31
CA ILE A 105 -8.32 -1.29 24.18
C ILE A 105 -9.86 -1.31 24.26
N ILE A 106 -10.51 -2.34 23.70
CA ILE A 106 -11.97 -2.50 23.80
C ILE A 106 -12.44 -2.61 25.25
N LEU A 107 -11.66 -3.27 26.12
CA LEU A 107 -11.99 -3.43 27.54
C LEU A 107 -11.99 -2.11 28.33
N ILE A 108 -11.21 -1.11 27.87
CA ILE A 108 -11.09 0.20 28.54
C ILE A 108 -12.14 1.19 28.01
N LEU A 109 -12.65 0.96 26.80
CA LEU A 109 -13.61 1.83 26.13
C LEU A 109 -15.03 1.65 26.69
N PRO A 110 -15.89 2.68 26.59
CA PRO A 110 -17.29 2.53 26.96
C PRO A 110 -17.97 1.43 26.11
N PRO A 111 -19.01 0.76 26.67
CA PRO A 111 -19.71 -0.32 25.98
C PRO A 111 -20.40 0.15 24.70
N GLU A 112 -20.84 -0.81 23.87
CA GLU A 112 -21.57 -0.53 22.64
C GLU A 112 -23.00 -0.08 22.96
N GLY A 113 -23.41 1.01 22.33
CA GLY A 113 -24.76 1.54 22.46
C GLY A 113 -25.78 0.69 21.71
N LEU A 114 -27.05 0.78 22.11
CA LEU A 114 -28.15 0.09 21.42
C LEU A 114 -28.26 0.49 19.93
N LEU A 115 -28.26 1.79 19.63
CA LEU A 115 -28.42 2.33 18.27
C LEU A 115 -27.16 3.06 17.79
N PHE A 116 -26.67 4.02 18.57
CA PHE A 116 -25.49 4.84 18.27
C PHE A 116 -24.35 4.48 19.22
N ASP A 117 -23.15 4.26 18.69
CA ASP A 117 -21.97 4.07 19.54
C ASP A 117 -21.49 5.40 20.14
N PRO A 118 -20.92 5.38 21.36
CA PRO A 118 -20.22 6.54 21.89
C PRO A 118 -19.15 7.03 20.91
N LEU A 119 -19.05 8.36 20.75
CA LEU A 119 -18.08 8.98 19.85
C LEU A 119 -16.64 8.58 20.20
N LEU A 120 -16.33 8.50 21.50
CA LEU A 120 -15.01 8.09 21.98
C LEU A 120 -14.67 6.65 21.57
N ARG A 121 -15.65 5.72 21.61
CA ARG A 121 -15.48 4.33 21.19
C ARG A 121 -15.22 4.24 19.70
N SER A 122 -16.14 4.78 18.90
CA SER A 122 -16.06 4.70 17.44
C SER A 122 -14.80 5.37 16.86
N MET A 123 -14.40 6.52 17.41
CA MET A 123 -13.17 7.21 17.00
C MET A 123 -11.92 6.42 17.38
N THR A 124 -11.83 5.96 18.64
CA THR A 124 -10.65 5.23 19.11
C THR A 124 -10.48 3.92 18.35
N LEU A 125 -11.57 3.15 18.15
CA LEU A 125 -11.51 1.91 17.38
C LEU A 125 -11.10 2.16 15.94
N SER A 126 -11.63 3.20 15.28
CA SER A 126 -11.21 3.55 13.92
C SER A 126 -9.71 3.88 13.82
N VAL A 127 -9.16 4.58 14.82
CA VAL A 127 -7.72 4.91 14.87
C VAL A 127 -6.88 3.66 15.13
N VAL A 128 -7.28 2.85 16.10
CA VAL A 128 -6.59 1.60 16.45
C VAL A 128 -6.58 0.64 15.27
N ASP A 129 -7.72 0.44 14.62
CA ASP A 129 -7.84 -0.43 13.44
C ASP A 129 -6.93 0.05 12.30
N GLY A 130 -6.86 1.36 12.06
CA GLY A 130 -5.93 1.94 11.08
C GLY A 130 -4.45 1.75 11.44
N VAL A 131 -4.08 1.91 12.71
CA VAL A 131 -2.70 1.69 13.18
C VAL A 131 -2.31 0.21 13.07
N LEU A 132 -3.17 -0.70 13.53
CA LEU A 132 -2.92 -2.15 13.49
C LEU A 132 -2.81 -2.67 12.06
N ALA A 133 -3.62 -2.14 11.13
CA ALA A 133 -3.52 -2.46 9.72
C ALA A 133 -2.11 -2.15 9.15
N VAL A 134 -1.49 -1.04 9.57
CA VAL A 134 -0.12 -0.67 9.14
C VAL A 134 0.94 -1.49 9.86
N LEU A 135 0.79 -1.72 11.18
CA LEU A 135 1.72 -2.52 11.97
C LEU A 135 1.77 -3.99 11.51
N ASN A 136 0.70 -4.50 10.91
CA ASN A 136 0.67 -5.85 10.34
C ASN A 136 1.76 -6.09 9.26
N TYR A 137 2.28 -5.04 8.62
CA TYR A 137 3.33 -5.14 7.59
C TYR A 137 4.77 -5.13 8.14
N ILE A 138 4.97 -4.98 9.45
CA ILE A 138 6.30 -4.95 10.07
C ILE A 138 7.16 -6.18 9.72
N PRO A 139 6.65 -7.43 9.79
CA PRO A 139 7.46 -8.61 9.48
C PRO A 139 7.98 -8.61 8.03
N ILE A 140 7.13 -8.17 7.10
CA ILE A 140 7.47 -8.06 5.67
C ILE A 140 8.60 -7.05 5.47
N PHE A 141 8.48 -5.86 6.08
CA PHE A 141 9.55 -4.85 6.00
C PHE A 141 10.84 -5.28 6.68
N ALA A 142 10.76 -6.03 7.79
CA ALA A 142 11.93 -6.55 8.48
C ALA A 142 12.74 -7.49 7.59
N ILE A 143 12.08 -8.43 6.93
CA ILE A 143 12.73 -9.33 5.97
C ILE A 143 13.26 -8.55 4.77
N LEU A 144 12.46 -7.65 4.19
CA LEU A 144 12.87 -6.85 3.03
C LEU A 144 14.14 -6.03 3.34
N TYR A 145 14.17 -5.30 4.46
CA TYR A 145 15.34 -4.51 4.84
C TYR A 145 16.55 -5.36 5.17
N THR A 146 16.35 -6.55 5.74
CA THR A 146 17.43 -7.52 5.98
C THR A 146 18.04 -7.97 4.65
N LEU A 147 17.22 -8.39 3.68
CA LEU A 147 17.69 -8.83 2.37
C LEU A 147 18.37 -7.71 1.57
N VAL A 148 17.80 -6.50 1.62
CA VAL A 148 18.40 -5.30 1.01
C VAL A 148 19.75 -4.98 1.66
N ALA A 149 19.85 -5.04 2.99
CA ALA A 149 21.12 -4.82 3.68
C ALA A 149 22.16 -5.88 3.31
N VAL A 150 21.75 -7.14 3.10
CA VAL A 150 22.63 -8.20 2.60
C VAL A 150 23.13 -7.92 1.16
N LEU A 151 22.30 -7.33 0.30
CA LEU A 151 22.69 -6.96 -1.07
C LEU A 151 23.55 -5.69 -1.16
N GLU A 152 23.38 -4.79 -0.17
CA GLU A 152 24.14 -3.54 -0.01
C GLU A 152 25.52 -3.80 0.58
N ASP A 153 25.59 -4.59 1.66
CA ASP A 153 26.77 -5.40 1.97
C ASP A 153 26.99 -6.38 0.79
N VAL A 154 27.94 -7.30 0.68
CA VAL A 154 28.18 -8.03 -0.62
C VAL A 154 28.62 -7.14 -1.78
N GLY A 155 28.08 -5.94 -2.00
CA GLY A 155 28.40 -5.06 -3.11
C GLY A 155 27.71 -5.47 -4.42
N TYR A 156 26.53 -6.09 -4.37
CA TYR A 156 25.80 -6.46 -5.60
C TYR A 156 25.13 -5.25 -6.29
N ILE A 157 24.74 -4.22 -5.53
CA ILE A 157 24.03 -3.02 -6.05
C ILE A 157 24.77 -2.33 -7.22
N PRO A 158 26.10 -2.09 -7.16
CA PRO A 158 26.84 -1.51 -8.29
C PRO A 158 26.81 -2.37 -9.57
N ARG A 159 26.82 -3.70 -9.46
CA ARG A 159 26.76 -4.61 -10.62
C ARG A 159 25.38 -4.57 -11.25
N MET A 160 24.36 -4.69 -10.41
CA MET A 160 22.96 -4.59 -10.80
C MET A 160 22.66 -3.26 -11.52
N THR A 161 23.23 -2.16 -11.00
CA THR A 161 23.21 -0.83 -11.64
C THR A 161 23.82 -0.88 -13.05
N PHE A 162 25.00 -1.47 -13.21
CA PHE A 162 25.66 -1.60 -14.51
C PHE A 162 24.84 -2.43 -15.51
N ILE A 163 24.24 -3.54 -15.08
CA ILE A 163 23.42 -4.42 -15.94
C ILE A 163 22.18 -3.66 -16.46
N MET A 164 21.52 -2.86 -15.63
CA MET A 164 20.32 -2.10 -16.02
C MET A 164 20.59 -0.78 -16.71
N ASP A 165 21.82 -0.26 -16.64
CA ASP A 165 22.17 1.03 -17.22
C ASP A 165 21.82 1.12 -18.71
N ARG A 166 22.12 0.06 -19.48
CA ARG A 166 21.78 0.01 -20.91
C ARG A 166 20.28 0.21 -21.16
N VAL A 167 19.42 -0.44 -20.38
CA VAL A 167 17.96 -0.34 -20.55
C VAL A 167 17.47 1.04 -20.13
N PHE A 168 17.97 1.54 -18.99
CA PHE A 168 17.45 2.75 -18.36
C PHE A 168 17.84 4.03 -19.10
N ARG A 169 19.00 4.05 -19.76
CA ARG A 169 19.41 5.21 -20.58
C ARG A 169 18.43 5.54 -21.69
N HIS A 170 17.78 4.54 -22.31
CA HIS A 170 16.75 4.76 -23.34
C HIS A 170 15.57 5.60 -22.79
N PHE A 171 15.27 5.45 -21.50
CA PHE A 171 14.19 6.15 -20.81
C PHE A 171 14.64 7.43 -20.07
N GLY A 172 15.86 7.91 -20.34
CA GLY A 172 16.43 9.08 -19.67
C GLY A 172 16.74 8.85 -18.18
N LEU A 173 16.87 7.59 -17.78
CA LEU A 173 17.26 7.16 -16.43
C LEU A 173 18.71 6.66 -16.44
N HIS A 174 19.22 6.46 -15.24
CA HIS A 174 20.54 5.95 -15.00
C HIS A 174 20.44 4.59 -14.32
N GLY A 175 21.39 3.67 -14.50
CA GLY A 175 21.32 2.34 -13.84
C GLY A 175 21.14 2.41 -12.32
N GLN A 176 21.62 3.49 -11.68
CA GLN A 176 21.47 3.74 -10.24
C GLN A 176 20.01 3.92 -9.80
N SER A 177 19.10 4.25 -10.72
CA SER A 177 17.67 4.37 -10.48
C SER A 177 16.99 3.04 -10.16
N LEU A 178 17.61 1.90 -10.51
CA LEU A 178 17.01 0.59 -10.29
C LEU A 178 16.82 0.30 -8.80
N PHE A 179 17.81 0.64 -7.97
CA PHE A 179 17.72 0.37 -6.53
C PHE A 179 16.56 1.13 -5.86
N PRO A 180 16.40 2.45 -6.06
CA PRO A 180 15.19 3.19 -5.67
C PRO A 180 13.88 2.58 -6.17
N LEU A 181 13.84 2.12 -7.42
CA LEU A 181 12.65 1.53 -8.03
C LEU A 181 12.28 0.19 -7.39
N VAL A 182 13.26 -0.69 -7.16
CA VAL A 182 13.07 -1.97 -6.45
C VAL A 182 12.56 -1.72 -5.02
N LEU A 183 13.18 -0.79 -4.29
CA LEU A 183 12.72 -0.40 -2.95
C LEU A 183 11.32 0.24 -2.95
N GLY A 184 11.01 1.00 -4.01
CA GLY A 184 9.71 1.64 -4.24
C GLY A 184 8.59 0.66 -4.56
N GLY A 185 8.92 -0.59 -4.92
CA GLY A 185 7.96 -1.65 -5.16
C GLY A 185 7.90 -2.20 -6.57
N VAL A 186 8.97 -2.05 -7.37
CA VAL A 186 9.12 -2.85 -8.60
C VAL A 186 9.13 -4.34 -8.22
N PHE A 187 8.08 -5.06 -8.63
CA PHE A 187 7.78 -6.48 -8.37
C PHE A 187 7.62 -6.92 -6.91
N VAL A 188 8.28 -6.29 -5.95
CA VAL A 188 8.49 -6.81 -4.58
C VAL A 188 7.59 -6.15 -3.52
N GLY A 189 6.53 -5.41 -3.87
CA GLY A 189 5.62 -4.84 -2.86
C GLY A 189 6.36 -3.95 -1.84
N GLY A 190 7.02 -2.90 -2.34
CA GLY A 190 7.89 -2.03 -1.56
C GLY A 190 7.16 -0.85 -0.91
N CYS A 191 7.92 0.10 -0.40
CA CYS A 191 7.39 1.37 0.10
C CYS A 191 8.05 2.52 -0.66
N ALA A 192 7.23 3.46 -1.15
CA ALA A 192 7.74 4.60 -1.91
C ALA A 192 8.65 5.53 -1.08
N ILE A 193 8.54 5.54 0.26
CA ILE A 193 9.36 6.39 1.14
C ILE A 193 10.85 6.02 1.08
N PRO A 194 11.29 4.78 1.43
CA PRO A 194 12.69 4.40 1.27
C PRO A 194 13.13 4.40 -0.19
N GLY A 195 12.21 4.15 -1.14
CA GLY A 195 12.49 4.29 -2.57
C GLY A 195 12.91 5.71 -2.94
N VAL A 196 12.14 6.73 -2.54
CA VAL A 196 12.47 8.15 -2.80
C VAL A 196 13.75 8.55 -2.08
N MET A 197 13.95 8.17 -0.81
CA MET A 197 15.17 8.49 -0.07
C MET A 197 16.43 7.83 -0.65
N ALA A 198 16.30 6.66 -1.26
CA ALA A 198 17.42 5.97 -1.92
C ALA A 198 17.93 6.71 -3.16
N THR A 199 17.16 7.65 -3.72
CA THR A 199 17.59 8.44 -4.89
C THR A 199 18.75 9.39 -4.59
N ARG A 200 19.07 9.64 -3.31
CA ARG A 200 20.22 10.47 -2.90
C ARG A 200 21.57 9.97 -3.43
N GLY A 201 21.69 8.67 -3.74
CA GLY A 201 22.89 8.08 -4.34
C GLY A 201 23.06 8.35 -5.85
N ILE A 202 22.02 8.88 -6.52
CA ILE A 202 22.06 9.20 -7.95
C ILE A 202 22.74 10.55 -8.14
N LYS A 203 23.91 10.55 -8.78
CA LYS A 203 24.71 11.76 -9.02
C LYS A 203 24.08 12.67 -10.09
N ASP A 204 23.46 12.06 -11.10
CA ASP A 204 22.81 12.75 -12.20
C ASP A 204 21.49 13.41 -11.76
N GLU A 205 21.41 14.75 -11.80
CA GLU A 205 20.25 15.46 -11.26
C GLU A 205 18.97 15.16 -12.07
N ARG A 206 19.10 15.05 -13.39
CA ARG A 206 17.99 14.73 -14.30
C ARG A 206 17.40 13.35 -13.99
N ALA A 207 18.23 12.30 -13.96
CA ALA A 207 17.81 10.95 -13.61
C ALA A 207 17.32 10.87 -12.16
N ARG A 208 17.94 11.60 -11.22
CA ARG A 208 17.50 11.64 -9.82
C ARG A 208 16.07 12.17 -9.71
N LEU A 209 15.78 13.35 -10.30
CA LEU A 209 14.45 13.93 -10.29
C LEU A 209 13.42 13.05 -11.01
N ALA A 210 13.76 12.50 -12.17
CA ALA A 210 12.90 11.55 -12.88
C ALA A 210 12.57 10.35 -12.00
N THR A 211 13.57 9.76 -11.34
CA THR A 211 13.41 8.62 -10.43
C THR A 211 12.52 8.96 -9.23
N ILE A 212 12.73 10.12 -8.58
CA ILE A 212 11.89 10.60 -7.47
C ILE A 212 10.41 10.67 -7.88
N LEU A 213 10.13 11.14 -9.10
CA LEU A 213 8.77 11.30 -9.58
C LEU A 213 8.10 9.98 -9.93
N ILE A 214 8.82 9.01 -10.52
CA ILE A 214 8.24 7.74 -10.97
C ILE A 214 8.17 6.66 -9.87
N VAL A 215 9.01 6.72 -8.83
CA VAL A 215 8.99 5.75 -7.72
C VAL A 215 7.59 5.62 -7.08
N PRO A 216 6.84 6.71 -6.82
CA PRO A 216 5.46 6.65 -6.35
C PRO A 216 4.45 5.89 -7.24
N LEU A 217 4.72 5.77 -8.55
CA LEU A 217 3.87 5.05 -9.50
C LEU A 217 4.01 3.52 -9.35
N MET A 218 5.02 3.06 -8.61
CA MET A 218 5.22 1.64 -8.36
C MET A 218 4.11 1.03 -7.48
N ASN A 219 4.07 -0.30 -7.48
CA ASN A 219 3.17 -1.07 -6.64
C ASN A 219 3.69 -1.09 -5.19
N CYS A 220 3.25 -0.11 -4.42
CA CYS A 220 3.42 -0.09 -2.97
C CYS A 220 2.64 -1.26 -2.34
N ALA A 221 3.18 -1.89 -1.30
CA ALA A 221 2.52 -2.97 -0.55
C ALA A 221 1.08 -2.61 -0.14
N ALA A 222 0.84 -1.35 0.22
CA ALA A 222 -0.45 -0.82 0.63
C ALA A 222 -1.55 -0.90 -0.45
N LYS A 223 -1.18 -0.96 -1.74
CA LYS A 223 -2.14 -1.05 -2.86
C LYS A 223 -2.56 -2.49 -3.13
N THR A 224 -1.72 -3.47 -2.80
CA THR A 224 -1.91 -4.89 -3.12
C THR A 224 -3.21 -5.47 -2.55
N PRO A 225 -3.63 -5.18 -1.30
CA PRO A 225 -4.89 -5.69 -0.76
C PRO A 225 -6.11 -5.30 -1.60
N LEU A 226 -6.14 -4.05 -2.09
CA LEU A 226 -7.24 -3.60 -2.96
C LEU A 226 -7.25 -4.36 -4.29
N TYR A 227 -6.08 -4.62 -4.88
CA TYR A 227 -5.99 -5.39 -6.12
C TYR A 227 -6.44 -6.82 -5.90
N LEU A 228 -5.96 -7.48 -4.85
CA LEU A 228 -6.34 -8.86 -4.54
C LEU A 228 -7.85 -8.98 -4.28
N LEU A 229 -8.44 -8.01 -3.58
CA LEU A 229 -9.88 -7.91 -3.38
C LEU A 229 -10.63 -7.87 -4.72
N LEU A 230 -10.33 -6.88 -5.57
CA LEU A 230 -11.02 -6.68 -6.84
C LEU A 230 -10.77 -7.82 -7.84
N ILE A 231 -9.57 -8.39 -7.86
CA ILE A 231 -9.20 -9.55 -8.67
C ILE A 231 -9.95 -10.80 -8.18
N GLY A 232 -10.09 -10.95 -6.87
CA GLY A 232 -10.88 -12.02 -6.24
C GLY A 232 -12.34 -12.00 -6.68
N ILE A 233 -12.94 -10.80 -6.70
CA ILE A 233 -14.35 -10.59 -7.06
C ILE A 233 -14.59 -10.75 -8.57
N PHE A 234 -13.83 -10.02 -9.40
CA PHE A 234 -14.16 -9.84 -10.82
C PHE A 234 -13.33 -10.71 -11.77
N PHE A 235 -12.23 -11.29 -11.32
CA PHE A 235 -11.27 -12.03 -12.15
C PHE A 235 -10.89 -13.38 -11.55
N ALA A 236 -11.81 -14.04 -10.82
CA ALA A 236 -11.56 -15.29 -10.11
C ALA A 236 -10.94 -16.41 -10.96
N GLN A 237 -11.30 -16.50 -12.25
CA GLN A 237 -10.74 -17.52 -13.16
C GLN A 237 -9.33 -17.18 -13.67
N TYR A 238 -8.95 -15.89 -13.70
CA TYR A 238 -7.70 -15.41 -14.30
C TYR A 238 -6.82 -14.64 -13.30
N GLN A 239 -6.94 -14.94 -12.00
CA GLN A 239 -6.29 -14.17 -10.93
C GLN A 239 -4.78 -14.03 -11.15
N SER A 240 -4.08 -15.12 -11.45
CA SER A 240 -2.63 -15.11 -11.66
C SER A 240 -2.20 -14.20 -12.81
N PHE A 241 -2.96 -14.19 -13.91
CA PHE A 241 -2.68 -13.36 -15.07
C PHE A 241 -2.89 -11.87 -14.77
N VAL A 242 -3.98 -11.51 -14.08
CA VAL A 242 -4.27 -10.12 -13.73
C VAL A 242 -3.30 -9.57 -12.67
N ILE A 243 -2.87 -10.41 -11.71
CA ILE A 243 -1.81 -10.05 -10.76
C ILE A 243 -0.49 -9.77 -11.50
N PHE A 244 -0.11 -10.64 -12.45
CA PHE A 244 1.09 -10.44 -13.27
C PHE A 244 1.01 -9.15 -14.11
N PHE A 245 -0.15 -8.90 -14.71
CA PHE A 245 -0.44 -7.66 -15.42
C PHE A 245 -0.25 -6.45 -14.50
N MET A 246 -0.89 -6.42 -13.33
CA MET A 246 -0.77 -5.32 -12.37
C MET A 246 0.68 -5.13 -11.89
N ALA A 247 1.43 -6.21 -11.70
CA ALA A 247 2.83 -6.16 -11.28
C ALA A 247 3.76 -5.52 -12.33
N THR A 248 3.49 -5.73 -13.62
CA THR A 248 4.35 -5.27 -14.72
C THR A 248 3.89 -3.94 -15.34
N ILE A 249 2.59 -3.68 -15.41
CA ILE A 249 2.04 -2.50 -16.10
C ILE A 249 2.51 -1.18 -15.48
N THR A 250 2.71 -1.13 -14.16
CA THR A 250 3.20 0.07 -13.47
C THR A 250 4.62 0.41 -13.86
N LEU A 251 5.48 -0.59 -14.04
CA LEU A 251 6.84 -0.40 -14.53
C LEU A 251 6.83 0.12 -15.97
N ILE A 252 6.01 -0.47 -16.85
CA ILE A 252 5.88 -0.05 -18.25
C ILE A 252 5.43 1.42 -18.36
N ILE A 253 4.39 1.79 -17.61
CA ILE A 253 3.90 3.17 -17.56
C ILE A 253 4.96 4.10 -16.99
N ALA A 254 5.60 3.73 -15.88
CA ALA A 254 6.61 4.56 -15.24
C ALA A 254 7.85 4.83 -16.12
N LEU A 255 8.32 3.83 -16.87
CA LEU A 255 9.41 4.03 -17.83
C LEU A 255 8.99 4.96 -18.98
N SER A 256 7.77 4.79 -19.49
CA SER A 256 7.20 5.67 -20.52
C SER A 256 7.07 7.12 -20.02
N VAL A 257 6.58 7.31 -18.80
CA VAL A 257 6.45 8.63 -18.14
C VAL A 257 7.83 9.23 -17.85
N SER A 258 8.81 8.43 -17.43
CA SER A 258 10.19 8.90 -17.23
C SER A 258 10.76 9.49 -18.50
N LYS A 259 10.57 8.79 -19.64
CA LYS A 259 11.00 9.28 -20.94
C LYS A 259 10.29 10.58 -21.30
N LEU A 260 8.97 10.64 -21.11
CA LEU A 260 8.18 11.86 -21.33
C LEU A 260 8.71 13.05 -20.50
N PHE A 261 9.01 12.86 -19.21
CA PHE A 261 9.59 13.89 -18.36
C PHE A 261 10.99 14.29 -18.81
N SER A 262 11.80 13.32 -19.24
CA SER A 262 13.12 13.61 -19.77
C SER A 262 13.02 14.50 -21.01
N LEU A 263 12.05 14.29 -21.91
CA LEU A 263 11.88 15.07 -23.13
C LEU A 263 11.28 16.46 -22.89
N THR A 264 10.48 16.61 -21.84
CA THR A 264 9.71 17.83 -21.54
C THR A 264 10.31 18.60 -20.37
N ILE A 265 9.85 18.31 -19.15
CA ILE A 265 10.07 19.11 -17.95
C ILE A 265 11.54 19.10 -17.48
N LEU A 266 12.25 17.99 -17.71
CA LEU A 266 13.62 17.78 -17.23
C LEU A 266 14.68 17.98 -18.34
N LYS A 267 14.31 18.59 -19.47
CA LYS A 267 15.21 18.77 -20.63
C LYS A 267 16.45 19.60 -20.33
N ASN A 268 16.32 20.58 -19.43
CA ASN A 268 17.38 21.57 -19.13
C ASN A 268 18.23 21.20 -17.89
N LYS A 269 18.12 19.98 -17.38
CA LYS A 269 18.88 19.53 -16.20
C LYS A 269 20.22 18.94 -16.61
N GLU A 270 21.26 19.23 -15.82
CA GLU A 270 22.63 18.78 -16.08
C GLU A 270 22.75 17.26 -16.09
N GLN A 271 23.61 16.75 -16.97
CA GLN A 271 23.94 15.34 -17.07
C GLN A 271 25.35 15.05 -16.56
N ALA A 272 25.48 14.15 -15.59
CA ALA A 272 26.78 13.73 -15.07
C ALA A 272 27.34 12.54 -15.88
N PRO A 273 28.65 12.51 -16.22
CA PRO A 273 29.27 11.34 -16.84
C PRO A 273 29.15 10.10 -15.94
N PHE A 274 28.68 8.98 -16.49
CA PHE A 274 28.57 7.73 -15.73
C PHE A 274 29.97 7.14 -15.46
N VAL A 275 30.48 7.39 -14.25
CA VAL A 275 31.68 6.73 -13.71
C VAL A 275 31.29 6.05 -12.41
N LEU A 276 31.28 4.72 -12.42
CA LEU A 276 30.96 3.89 -11.26
C LEU A 276 32.19 3.05 -10.91
N GLU A 277 32.77 3.32 -9.74
CA GLU A 277 33.77 2.45 -9.14
C GLU A 277 33.09 1.22 -8.57
N MET A 278 33.50 0.02 -8.99
CA MET A 278 32.92 -1.23 -8.49
C MET A 278 33.71 -1.70 -7.25
N PRO A 279 33.11 -1.71 -6.05
CA PRO A 279 33.78 -2.19 -4.84
C PRO A 279 34.00 -3.71 -4.92
N PRO A 280 35.01 -4.31 -4.27
CA PRO A 280 35.15 -5.76 -4.22
C PRO A 280 33.98 -6.43 -3.48
N TYR A 281 33.70 -7.70 -3.78
CA TYR A 281 32.72 -8.48 -3.01
C TYR A 281 33.21 -8.69 -1.58
N HIS A 282 32.30 -8.53 -0.62
CA HIS A 282 32.59 -8.79 0.78
C HIS A 282 31.50 -9.67 1.41
N LEU A 283 31.82 -10.43 2.45
CA LEU A 283 30.80 -11.19 3.17
C LEU A 283 29.97 -10.22 4.04
N PRO A 284 28.64 -10.36 4.07
CA PRO A 284 27.79 -9.54 4.92
C PRO A 284 28.02 -9.90 6.39
N THR A 285 28.11 -8.90 7.25
CA THR A 285 28.26 -9.14 8.69
C THR A 285 26.89 -9.22 9.34
N VAL A 286 26.61 -10.30 10.08
CA VAL A 286 25.27 -10.52 10.68
C VAL A 286 24.88 -9.34 11.60
N GLY A 287 25.83 -8.86 12.41
CA GLY A 287 25.60 -7.71 13.29
C GLY A 287 25.31 -6.40 12.54
N GLY A 288 26.01 -6.14 11.43
CA GLY A 288 25.78 -4.95 10.60
C GLY A 288 24.41 -4.98 9.93
N VAL A 289 24.05 -6.12 9.35
CA VAL A 289 22.74 -6.35 8.72
C VAL A 289 21.60 -6.19 9.74
N LEU A 290 21.71 -6.81 10.92
CA LEU A 290 20.66 -6.77 11.93
C LEU A 290 20.47 -5.36 12.51
N ARG A 291 21.56 -4.65 12.83
CA ARG A 291 21.50 -3.27 13.32
C ARG A 291 20.85 -2.34 12.30
N ARG A 292 21.25 -2.43 11.03
CA ARG A 292 20.69 -1.63 9.93
C ARG A 292 19.21 -1.92 9.71
N CYS A 293 18.80 -3.18 9.85
CA CYS A 293 17.39 -3.59 9.81
C CYS A 293 16.58 -2.94 10.94
N ILE A 294 17.04 -3.06 12.19
CA ILE A 294 16.37 -2.49 13.37
C ILE A 294 16.27 -0.96 13.27
N GLU A 295 17.34 -0.28 12.88
CA GLU A 295 17.35 1.19 12.72
C GLU A 295 16.32 1.64 11.67
N ARG A 296 16.25 0.97 10.52
CA ARG A 296 15.28 1.28 9.45
C ARG A 296 13.84 0.98 9.87
N LEU A 297 13.60 -0.14 10.56
CA LEU A 297 12.28 -0.49 11.11
C LEU A 297 11.82 0.52 12.15
N TRP A 298 12.70 0.96 13.05
CA TRP A 298 12.35 1.92 14.10
C TRP A 298 11.96 3.28 13.51
N ILE A 299 12.72 3.76 12.51
CA ILE A 299 12.40 4.99 11.78
C ILE A 299 11.03 4.85 11.09
N PHE A 300 10.75 3.70 10.47
CA PHE A 300 9.47 3.42 9.85
C PHE A 300 8.32 3.46 10.86
N ILE A 301 8.42 2.73 11.98
CA ILE A 301 7.37 2.66 13.02
C ILE A 301 7.07 4.05 13.58
N ARG A 302 8.10 4.80 14.01
CA ARG A 302 7.91 6.12 14.63
C ARG A 302 7.23 7.12 13.70
N LYS A 303 7.60 7.12 12.40
CA LYS A 303 7.04 8.04 11.41
C LYS A 303 5.67 7.59 10.89
N MET A 304 5.46 6.30 10.67
CA MET A 304 4.19 5.80 10.14
C MET A 304 3.08 5.87 11.17
N VAL A 305 3.31 5.40 12.40
CA VAL A 305 2.25 5.36 13.42
C VAL A 305 1.74 6.77 13.73
N THR A 306 2.64 7.74 13.88
CA THR A 306 2.25 9.14 14.16
C THR A 306 1.44 9.77 13.02
N VAL A 307 1.82 9.52 11.76
CA VAL A 307 1.07 10.02 10.60
C VAL A 307 -0.28 9.32 10.47
N VAL A 308 -0.32 7.99 10.64
CA VAL A 308 -1.55 7.20 10.51
C VAL A 308 -2.56 7.60 11.58
N VAL A 309 -2.15 7.80 12.83
CA VAL A 309 -3.05 8.28 13.90
C VAL A 309 -3.68 9.62 13.52
N ALA A 310 -2.89 10.60 13.09
CA ALA A 310 -3.41 11.91 12.70
C ALA A 310 -4.38 11.82 11.51
N VAL A 311 -4.05 10.99 10.52
CA VAL A 311 -4.90 10.78 9.34
C VAL A 311 -6.19 10.04 9.71
N MET A 312 -6.15 9.01 10.55
CA MET A 312 -7.34 8.26 10.95
C MET A 312 -8.31 9.12 11.77
N ILE A 313 -7.81 10.01 12.64
CA ILE A 313 -8.65 11.00 13.33
C ILE A 313 -9.33 11.92 12.29
N LEU A 314 -8.56 12.44 11.33
CA LEU A 314 -9.09 13.32 10.29
C LEU A 314 -10.15 12.61 9.42
N VAL A 315 -9.84 11.41 8.94
CA VAL A 315 -10.76 10.60 8.12
C VAL A 315 -12.02 10.25 8.91
N PHE A 316 -11.89 9.89 10.19
CA PHE A 316 -13.03 9.62 11.06
C PHE A 316 -13.94 10.85 11.16
N VAL A 317 -13.38 12.03 11.42
CA VAL A 317 -14.15 13.28 11.48
C VAL A 317 -14.84 13.57 10.15
N LEU A 318 -14.11 13.47 9.03
CA LEU A 318 -14.65 13.74 7.69
C LEU A 318 -15.72 12.73 7.24
N THR A 319 -15.70 11.51 7.76
CA THR A 319 -16.63 10.43 7.41
C THR A 319 -17.88 10.41 8.31
N ASN A 320 -17.81 10.96 9.52
CA ASN A 320 -18.92 10.93 10.48
C ASN A 320 -19.66 12.27 10.64
N PHE A 321 -19.03 13.42 10.33
CA PHE A 321 -19.63 14.74 10.50
C PHE A 321 -19.91 15.44 9.15
N PRO A 322 -21.02 16.21 9.01
CA PRO A 322 -22.08 16.47 9.99
C PRO A 322 -23.05 15.30 10.23
N GLY A 323 -22.96 14.23 9.42
CA GLY A 323 -23.70 12.98 9.65
C GLY A 323 -25.18 13.08 9.29
N ILE A 324 -26.03 12.34 10.02
CA ILE A 324 -27.49 12.37 9.82
C ILE A 324 -28.14 13.57 10.52
N ASN A 325 -29.18 14.14 9.91
CA ASN A 325 -29.96 15.23 10.49
C ASN A 325 -30.71 14.79 11.76
N GLN A 326 -31.06 15.73 12.63
CA GLN A 326 -31.78 15.50 13.90
C GLN A 326 -33.11 14.75 13.69
N GLU A 327 -33.84 15.08 12.62
CA GLU A 327 -35.11 14.43 12.27
C GLU A 327 -34.92 12.96 11.84
N SER A 328 -33.90 12.68 11.02
CA SER A 328 -33.56 11.30 10.66
C SER A 328 -33.17 10.51 11.90
N ARG A 329 -32.44 11.13 12.84
CA ARG A 329 -32.03 10.51 14.10
C ARG A 329 -33.23 10.11 14.96
N SER A 330 -34.25 10.98 15.09
CA SER A 330 -35.46 10.67 15.85
C SER A 330 -36.33 9.62 15.16
N ASN A 331 -36.36 9.60 13.82
CA ASN A 331 -37.04 8.54 13.06
C ASN A 331 -36.40 7.17 13.33
N TYR A 332 -35.07 7.05 13.24
CA TYR A 332 -34.38 5.80 13.57
C TYR A 332 -34.56 5.38 15.03
N GLN A 333 -34.58 6.34 15.96
CA GLN A 333 -34.88 6.03 17.36
C GLN A 333 -36.30 5.44 17.50
N SER A 334 -37.28 6.02 16.78
CA SER A 334 -38.66 5.53 16.78
C SER A 334 -38.77 4.14 16.15
N GLN A 335 -38.02 3.87 15.08
CA GLN A 335 -37.95 2.53 14.47
C GLN A 335 -37.31 1.50 15.40
N MET A 336 -36.23 1.87 16.10
CA MET A 336 -35.60 1.01 17.10
C MET A 336 -36.56 0.71 18.25
N ASN A 337 -37.28 1.70 18.77
CA ASN A 337 -38.29 1.49 19.81
C ASN A 337 -39.37 0.49 19.35
N ARG A 338 -39.85 0.58 18.09
CA ARG A 338 -40.80 -0.39 17.53
C ARG A 338 -40.23 -1.82 17.46
N ILE A 339 -38.94 -1.96 17.15
CA ILE A 339 -38.25 -3.26 17.12
C ILE A 339 -38.09 -3.82 18.54
N VAL A 340 -37.73 -2.98 19.49
CA VAL A 340 -37.67 -3.33 20.92
C VAL A 340 -39.05 -3.75 21.44
N ASP A 341 -40.12 -3.03 21.08
CA ASP A 341 -41.50 -3.39 21.45
C ASP A 341 -41.92 -4.73 20.83
N LYS A 342 -41.59 -4.95 19.55
CA LYS A 342 -41.84 -6.22 18.86
C LYS A 342 -41.09 -7.37 19.54
N PHE A 343 -39.86 -7.13 19.97
CA PHE A 343 -39.06 -8.08 20.72
C PHE A 343 -39.73 -8.43 22.06
N TYR A 344 -40.11 -7.43 22.87
CA TYR A 344 -40.83 -7.69 24.12
C TYR A 344 -42.17 -8.41 23.91
N ARG A 345 -42.90 -8.12 22.83
CA ARG A 345 -44.13 -8.87 22.49
C ARG A 345 -43.85 -10.34 22.16
N SER A 346 -42.73 -10.65 21.50
CA SER A 346 -42.38 -12.02 21.11
C SER A 346 -41.92 -12.91 22.28
N ILE A 347 -41.47 -12.32 23.38
CA ILE A 347 -41.08 -13.01 24.61
C ILE A 347 -42.30 -13.40 25.47
N GLY A 348 -43.44 -12.72 25.30
CA GLY A 348 -44.61 -12.87 26.17
C GLY A 348 -44.52 -12.05 27.46
N GLU A 349 -45.65 -11.84 28.13
CA GLU A 349 -45.71 -11.09 29.40
C GLU A 349 -45.35 -11.96 30.61
N GLU A 350 -45.54 -13.28 30.52
CA GLU A 350 -45.32 -14.24 31.60
C GLU A 350 -43.86 -14.73 31.73
N SER A 351 -42.98 -14.39 30.77
CA SER A 351 -41.60 -14.88 30.78
C SER A 351 -40.76 -14.21 31.88
N PRO A 352 -40.03 -14.98 32.71
CA PRO A 352 -39.18 -14.44 33.78
C PRO A 352 -38.04 -13.57 33.24
N TYR A 353 -37.60 -13.81 32.00
CA TYR A 353 -36.52 -13.08 31.36
C TYR A 353 -36.91 -11.69 30.84
N ARG A 354 -38.21 -11.36 30.81
CA ARG A 354 -38.68 -10.03 30.42
C ARG A 354 -38.21 -8.95 31.40
N ALA A 355 -38.29 -9.22 32.71
CA ALA A 355 -37.81 -8.32 33.74
C ALA A 355 -36.28 -8.20 33.70
N VAL A 356 -35.60 -9.32 33.49
CA VAL A 356 -34.13 -9.40 33.37
C VAL A 356 -33.61 -8.53 32.23
N LEU A 357 -34.30 -8.52 31.08
CA LEU A 357 -33.88 -7.77 29.89
C LEU A 357 -34.50 -6.36 29.79
N SER A 358 -35.20 -5.87 30.81
CA SER A 358 -35.89 -4.59 30.74
C SER A 358 -34.96 -3.38 30.88
N GLY A 359 -35.32 -2.26 30.24
CA GLY A 359 -34.57 -0.99 30.33
C GLY A 359 -33.12 -1.11 29.82
N ASP A 360 -32.17 -0.60 30.59
CA ASP A 360 -30.74 -0.60 30.25
C ASP A 360 -30.09 -2.00 30.29
N ASN A 361 -30.81 -3.00 30.83
CA ASN A 361 -30.32 -4.38 30.87
C ASN A 361 -30.30 -5.03 29.49
N LEU A 362 -31.13 -4.60 28.54
CA LEU A 362 -31.08 -5.10 27.15
C LEU A 362 -29.74 -4.73 26.50
N GLU A 363 -29.28 -3.49 26.69
CA GLU A 363 -27.96 -3.04 26.21
C GLU A 363 -26.83 -3.77 26.93
N SER A 364 -26.96 -3.96 28.24
CA SER A 364 -25.98 -4.73 29.04
C SER A 364 -25.89 -6.19 28.60
N TYR A 365 -27.02 -6.83 28.26
CA TYR A 365 -27.06 -8.18 27.72
C TYR A 365 -26.38 -8.27 26.35
N ILE A 366 -26.64 -7.32 25.45
CA ILE A 366 -25.99 -7.29 24.13
C ILE A 366 -24.47 -7.24 24.29
N ASN A 367 -23.97 -6.38 25.17
CA ASN A 367 -22.54 -6.27 25.45
C ASN A 367 -21.99 -7.57 26.06
N TYR A 368 -22.71 -8.17 27.00
CA TYR A 368 -22.36 -9.46 27.58
C TYR A 368 -22.31 -10.59 26.53
N SER A 369 -23.29 -10.65 25.63
CA SER A 369 -23.41 -11.62 24.54
C SER A 369 -22.24 -11.49 23.56
N ASN A 370 -21.87 -10.26 23.20
CA ASN A 370 -20.71 -9.97 22.37
C ASN A 370 -19.40 -10.44 23.04
N ASP A 371 -19.20 -10.11 24.31
CA ASP A 371 -18.03 -10.54 25.10
C ASP A 371 -17.94 -12.08 25.17
N TYR A 372 -19.07 -12.75 25.41
CA TYR A 372 -19.14 -14.21 25.50
C TYR A 372 -18.81 -14.88 24.17
N SER A 373 -19.39 -14.38 23.07
CA SER A 373 -19.12 -14.85 21.71
C SER A 373 -17.64 -14.69 21.32
N LEU A 374 -17.03 -13.53 21.64
CA LEU A 374 -15.61 -13.27 21.42
C LEU A 374 -14.72 -14.22 22.22
N ALA A 375 -14.99 -14.39 23.51
CA ALA A 375 -14.23 -15.31 24.36
C ALA A 375 -14.33 -16.76 23.87
N LYS A 376 -15.52 -17.21 23.49
CA LYS A 376 -15.77 -18.57 22.98
C LYS A 376 -15.06 -18.82 21.66
N ARG A 377 -15.05 -17.85 20.73
CA ARG A 377 -14.31 -17.94 19.45
C ARG A 377 -12.79 -18.04 19.65
N GLY A 378 -12.25 -17.44 20.71
CA GLY A 378 -10.82 -17.54 21.07
C GLY A 378 -10.42 -18.80 21.84
N ALA A 379 -11.39 -19.64 22.23
CA ALA A 379 -11.16 -20.82 23.05
C ALA A 379 -10.72 -22.01 22.19
N ASN A 380 -9.42 -22.32 22.22
CA ASN A 380 -8.91 -23.56 21.61
C ASN A 380 -8.92 -24.71 22.64
N GLY A 381 -9.98 -25.53 22.60
CA GLY A 381 -10.10 -26.79 23.33
C GLY A 381 -11.09 -26.78 24.51
N ALA A 382 -11.71 -27.93 24.77
CA ALA A 382 -12.83 -28.11 25.71
C ALA A 382 -12.55 -27.57 27.13
N LYS A 383 -11.33 -27.75 27.67
CA LYS A 383 -10.99 -27.24 29.01
C LYS A 383 -11.01 -25.70 29.11
N LYS A 384 -10.67 -24.98 28.03
CA LYS A 384 -10.72 -23.52 28.02
C LYS A 384 -12.15 -23.03 27.86
N GLU A 385 -12.96 -23.74 27.08
CA GLU A 385 -14.39 -23.47 26.95
C GLU A 385 -15.10 -23.59 28.29
N ASP A 386 -14.85 -24.65 29.06
CA ASP A 386 -15.44 -24.85 30.40
C ASP A 386 -15.08 -23.70 31.37
N ILE A 387 -13.82 -23.24 31.36
CA ILE A 387 -13.36 -22.11 32.19
C ILE A 387 -14.08 -20.81 31.79
N ILE A 388 -14.27 -20.59 30.49
CA ILE A 388 -14.98 -19.42 29.97
C ILE A 388 -16.45 -19.49 30.36
N GLU A 389 -17.10 -20.63 30.17
CA GLU A 389 -18.50 -20.84 30.56
C GLU A 389 -18.71 -20.59 32.05
N GLN A 390 -17.80 -21.08 32.90
CA GLN A 390 -17.85 -20.80 34.35
C GLN A 390 -17.69 -19.29 34.63
N LYS A 391 -16.67 -18.64 34.07
CA LYS A 391 -16.41 -17.20 34.27
C LYS A 391 -17.61 -16.33 33.88
N PHE A 392 -18.25 -16.64 32.76
CA PHE A 392 -19.39 -15.88 32.26
C PHE A 392 -20.67 -16.17 33.06
N ARG A 393 -20.86 -17.41 33.51
CA ARG A 393 -21.95 -17.78 34.41
C ARG A 393 -21.85 -17.07 35.76
N GLU A 394 -20.64 -16.95 36.32
CA GLU A 394 -20.39 -16.19 37.56
C GLU A 394 -20.65 -14.69 37.39
N ARG A 395 -20.36 -14.13 36.20
CA ARG A 395 -20.61 -12.71 35.89
C ARG A 395 -22.11 -12.36 35.87
N ASN A 396 -22.94 -13.21 35.26
CA ASN A 396 -24.40 -13.09 35.28
C ASN A 396 -25.05 -14.41 34.82
N LYS A 397 -25.74 -15.11 35.72
CA LYS A 397 -26.36 -16.41 35.45
C LYS A 397 -27.48 -16.32 34.40
N ASP A 398 -28.35 -15.33 34.51
CA ASP A 398 -29.51 -15.19 33.62
C ASP A 398 -29.08 -14.84 32.20
N PHE A 399 -28.12 -13.92 32.06
CA PHE A 399 -27.55 -13.59 30.74
C PHE A 399 -26.80 -14.77 30.13
N TYR A 400 -26.08 -15.56 30.95
CA TYR A 400 -25.41 -16.77 30.49
C TYR A 400 -26.39 -17.78 29.89
N ILE A 401 -27.50 -18.04 30.58
CA ILE A 401 -28.51 -19.00 30.14
C ILE A 401 -29.09 -18.58 28.79
N ILE A 402 -29.40 -17.29 28.61
CA ILE A 402 -29.93 -16.77 27.34
C ILE A 402 -28.86 -16.82 26.24
N ALA A 403 -27.62 -16.40 26.54
CA ALA A 403 -26.51 -16.39 25.59
C ALA A 403 -26.12 -17.81 25.12
N ASN A 404 -26.23 -18.81 26.01
CA ASN A 404 -26.02 -20.23 25.68
C ASN A 404 -27.28 -20.93 25.15
N ARG A 405 -28.24 -20.17 24.63
CA ARG A 405 -29.46 -20.67 23.96
C ARG A 405 -30.33 -21.57 24.85
N GLY A 406 -30.40 -21.27 26.15
CA GLY A 406 -31.21 -21.98 27.13
C GLY A 406 -30.74 -23.40 27.46
N ILE A 407 -29.53 -23.79 27.03
CA ILE A 407 -28.92 -25.08 27.36
C ILE A 407 -27.79 -24.81 28.34
N TYR A 408 -27.87 -25.33 29.56
CA TYR A 408 -26.82 -25.14 30.55
C TYR A 408 -26.73 -26.33 31.51
N ARG A 409 -25.62 -26.43 32.24
CA ARG A 409 -25.43 -27.47 33.26
C ARG A 409 -25.72 -26.93 34.64
N GLU A 410 -26.64 -27.55 35.36
CA GLU A 410 -26.95 -27.25 36.75
C GLU A 410 -26.63 -28.50 37.57
N GLU A 411 -25.73 -28.40 38.55
CA GLU A 411 -25.29 -29.52 39.40
C GLU A 411 -24.78 -30.78 38.65
N GLY A 412 -24.33 -30.61 37.41
CA GLY A 412 -23.84 -31.71 36.56
C GLY A 412 -24.87 -32.28 35.58
N GLU A 413 -26.15 -31.92 35.72
CA GLU A 413 -27.22 -32.31 34.81
C GLU A 413 -27.47 -31.25 33.73
N LEU A 414 -27.86 -31.69 32.53
CA LEU A 414 -28.11 -30.82 31.39
C LEU A 414 -29.56 -30.33 31.40
N THR A 415 -29.74 -29.07 31.80
CA THR A 415 -31.05 -28.40 31.87
C THR A 415 -31.34 -27.68 30.56
N ARG A 416 -32.58 -27.81 30.07
CA ARG A 416 -33.09 -27.09 28.89
C ARG A 416 -34.25 -26.19 29.31
N ASP A 417 -33.97 -24.90 29.37
CA ASP A 417 -34.97 -23.89 29.67
C ASP A 417 -35.69 -23.46 28.37
N LYS A 418 -36.99 -23.77 28.29
CA LYS A 418 -37.83 -23.49 27.12
C LYS A 418 -38.04 -21.98 26.93
N ASP A 419 -38.16 -21.22 28.02
CA ASP A 419 -38.36 -19.77 27.97
C ASP A 419 -37.08 -19.08 27.50
N ALA A 420 -35.91 -19.51 28.00
CA ALA A 420 -34.62 -19.01 27.53
C ALA A 420 -34.37 -19.33 26.04
N ILE A 421 -34.78 -20.51 25.55
CA ILE A 421 -34.71 -20.86 24.12
C ILE A 421 -35.58 -19.92 23.29
N GLN A 422 -36.81 -19.62 23.74
CA GLN A 422 -37.71 -18.70 23.05
C GLN A 422 -37.13 -17.28 23.01
N VAL A 423 -36.63 -16.79 24.14
CA VAL A 423 -35.98 -15.47 24.27
C VAL A 423 -34.74 -15.39 23.38
N SER A 424 -33.90 -16.43 23.34
CA SER A 424 -32.71 -16.49 22.49
C SER A 424 -33.05 -16.41 20.99
N LYS A 425 -34.13 -17.08 20.55
CA LYS A 425 -34.64 -16.97 19.17
C LYS A 425 -35.15 -15.56 18.85
N ALA A 426 -35.93 -14.98 19.76
CA ALA A 426 -36.42 -13.60 19.63
C ALA A 426 -35.26 -12.59 19.58
N LEU A 427 -34.24 -12.77 20.43
CA LEU A 427 -33.02 -11.97 20.45
C LEU A 427 -32.23 -12.09 19.15
N THR A 428 -32.12 -13.29 18.58
CA THR A 428 -31.44 -13.48 17.29
C THR A 428 -32.13 -12.67 16.17
N GLN A 429 -33.46 -12.64 16.15
CA GLN A 429 -34.22 -11.82 15.20
C GLN A 429 -34.08 -10.32 15.49
N PHE A 430 -34.11 -9.92 16.77
CA PHE A 430 -33.88 -8.55 17.21
C PHE A 430 -32.48 -8.07 16.80
N GLU A 431 -31.44 -8.86 17.05
CA GLU A 431 -30.06 -8.54 16.70
C GLU A 431 -29.89 -8.38 15.19
N ARG A 432 -30.56 -9.21 14.38
CA ARG A 432 -30.58 -9.06 12.92
C ARG A 432 -31.20 -7.72 12.50
N SER A 433 -32.40 -7.39 12.98
CA SER A 433 -33.04 -6.10 12.67
C SER A 433 -32.24 -4.89 13.20
N ARG A 434 -31.60 -5.03 14.37
CA ARG A 434 -30.68 -4.02 14.91
C ARG A 434 -29.48 -3.82 14.00
N LYS A 435 -28.85 -4.91 13.53
CA LYS A 435 -27.71 -4.87 12.60
C LYS A 435 -28.10 -4.18 11.28
N GLU A 436 -29.28 -4.50 10.74
CA GLU A 436 -29.83 -3.87 9.53
C GLU A 436 -30.01 -2.35 9.69
N ILE A 437 -30.66 -1.89 10.76
CA ILE A 437 -30.83 -0.44 11.01
C ILE A 437 -29.48 0.25 11.25
N ARG A 438 -28.56 -0.35 12.01
CA ARG A 438 -27.24 0.24 12.25
C ARG A 438 -26.43 0.36 10.96
N ALA A 439 -26.55 -0.61 10.05
CA ALA A 439 -25.96 -0.53 8.72
C ALA A 439 -26.57 0.63 7.90
N GLU A 440 -27.89 0.79 7.91
CA GLU A 440 -28.56 1.90 7.21
C GLU A 440 -28.17 3.28 7.79
N ILE A 441 -28.09 3.40 9.12
CA ILE A 441 -27.61 4.61 9.80
C ILE A 441 -26.19 4.94 9.37
N HIS A 442 -25.31 3.94 9.34
CA HIS A 442 -23.93 4.12 8.90
C HIS A 442 -23.86 4.63 7.47
N ASP A 443 -24.58 4.00 6.55
CA ASP A 443 -24.64 4.40 5.14
C ASP A 443 -25.14 5.86 4.99
N LYS A 444 -26.24 6.23 5.66
CA LYS A 444 -26.74 7.62 5.61
C LYS A 444 -25.79 8.61 6.29
N THR A 445 -25.07 8.20 7.34
CA THR A 445 -24.06 9.03 8.01
C THR A 445 -22.91 9.32 7.05
N VAL A 446 -22.39 8.30 6.37
CA VAL A 446 -21.31 8.46 5.38
C VAL A 446 -21.78 9.36 4.23
N ILE A 447 -23.00 9.17 3.72
CA ILE A 447 -23.57 10.01 2.65
C ILE A 447 -23.71 11.48 3.10
N GLY A 448 -24.17 11.72 4.33
CA GLY A 448 -24.34 13.05 4.94
C GLY A 448 -23.04 13.71 5.41
N SER A 449 -21.91 13.00 5.35
CA SER A 449 -20.62 13.50 5.81
C SER A 449 -19.94 14.45 4.81
N VAL A 450 -18.91 15.17 5.26
CA VAL A 450 -18.07 16.00 4.37
C VAL A 450 -17.45 15.15 3.26
N LEU A 451 -16.96 13.96 3.60
CA LEU A 451 -16.36 13.05 2.62
C LEU A 451 -17.41 12.56 1.61
N GLY A 452 -18.64 12.28 2.07
CA GLY A 452 -19.77 11.93 1.22
C GLY A 452 -20.22 13.05 0.28
N PHE A 453 -20.16 14.30 0.73
CA PHE A 453 -20.41 15.46 -0.11
C PHE A 453 -19.34 15.61 -1.21
N VAL A 454 -18.06 15.53 -0.85
CA VAL A 454 -16.95 15.61 -1.82
C VAL A 454 -17.01 14.45 -2.81
N GLY A 455 -17.23 13.22 -2.34
CA GLY A 455 -17.33 12.03 -3.17
C GLY A 455 -18.43 12.12 -4.23
N ARG A 456 -19.61 12.64 -3.87
CA ARG A 456 -20.72 12.88 -4.81
C ARG A 456 -20.45 14.05 -5.76
N LYS A 457 -19.76 15.10 -5.31
CA LYS A 457 -19.34 16.19 -6.20
C LYS A 457 -18.31 15.79 -7.25
N LEU A 458 -17.50 14.76 -6.98
CA LEU A 458 -16.55 14.22 -7.95
C LEU A 458 -17.19 13.29 -8.98
N GLU A 459 -18.31 12.65 -8.65
CA GLU A 459 -18.99 11.65 -9.48
C GLU A 459 -19.30 12.11 -10.93
N PRO A 460 -19.71 13.36 -11.21
CA PRO A 460 -19.94 13.82 -12.59
C PRO A 460 -18.69 13.72 -13.49
N ILE A 461 -17.50 13.84 -12.91
CA ILE A 461 -16.22 13.74 -13.62
C ILE A 461 -15.75 12.28 -13.62
N THR A 462 -15.85 11.60 -12.47
CA THR A 462 -15.30 10.26 -12.31
C THR A 462 -16.20 9.13 -12.84
N LYS A 463 -17.47 9.41 -13.16
CA LYS A 463 -18.35 8.44 -13.84
C LYS A 463 -17.78 7.95 -15.18
N TYR A 464 -17.04 8.81 -15.90
CA TYR A 464 -16.37 8.42 -17.15
C TYR A 464 -15.19 7.47 -16.92
N ALA A 465 -14.65 7.43 -15.71
CA ALA A 465 -13.67 6.45 -15.26
C ALA A 465 -14.32 5.20 -14.64
N GLY A 466 -15.66 5.14 -14.59
CA GLY A 466 -16.41 4.04 -13.97
C GLY A 466 -16.41 4.09 -12.44
N PHE A 467 -16.24 5.28 -11.84
CA PHE A 467 -16.26 5.41 -10.37
C PHE A 467 -17.61 5.93 -9.89
N ASN A 468 -18.13 5.30 -8.83
CA ASN A 468 -19.28 5.80 -8.08
C ASN A 468 -18.82 6.62 -6.87
N TRP A 469 -19.78 7.23 -6.15
CA TRP A 469 -19.48 8.01 -4.94
C TRP A 469 -18.77 7.20 -3.84
N ARG A 470 -19.06 5.90 -3.68
CA ARG A 470 -18.40 5.01 -2.68
C ARG A 470 -16.91 4.83 -3.00
N VAL A 471 -16.58 4.60 -4.28
CA VAL A 471 -15.21 4.51 -4.78
C VAL A 471 -14.50 5.85 -4.61
N ASN A 472 -15.14 6.98 -4.95
CA ASN A 472 -14.54 8.30 -4.76
C ASN A 472 -14.18 8.56 -3.28
N ILE A 473 -15.07 8.21 -2.34
CA ILE A 473 -14.80 8.31 -0.89
C ILE A 473 -13.59 7.45 -0.50
N ALA A 474 -13.57 6.19 -0.94
CA ALA A 474 -12.46 5.29 -0.66
C ALA A 474 -11.12 5.82 -1.21
N LEU A 475 -11.13 6.36 -2.43
CA LEU A 475 -9.96 6.98 -3.04
C LEU A 475 -9.50 8.21 -2.25
N ILE A 476 -10.40 9.14 -1.91
CA ILE A 476 -10.03 10.33 -1.12
C ILE A 476 -9.45 9.94 0.25
N SER A 477 -10.08 8.98 0.94
CA SER A 477 -9.56 8.43 2.20
C SER A 477 -8.15 7.86 2.02
N SER A 478 -7.92 7.13 0.91
CA SER A 478 -6.65 6.49 0.61
C SER A 478 -5.50 7.46 0.29
N PHE A 479 -5.79 8.72 -0.06
CA PHE A 479 -4.79 9.76 -0.28
C PHE A 479 -3.94 10.01 0.95
N ALA A 480 -4.60 10.03 2.10
CA ALA A 480 -3.95 10.32 3.35
C ALA A 480 -3.21 9.08 3.88
N THR A 481 -3.76 7.87 3.70
CA THR A 481 -3.11 6.59 4.05
C THR A 481 -3.60 5.50 3.09
N LYS A 482 -2.74 4.95 2.24
CA LYS A 482 -3.18 4.04 1.15
C LYS A 482 -3.81 2.74 1.68
N GLU A 483 -3.35 2.32 2.84
CA GLU A 483 -3.81 1.16 3.60
C GLU A 483 -5.27 1.31 4.05
N SER A 484 -5.77 2.54 4.20
CA SER A 484 -7.16 2.79 4.58
C SER A 484 -8.15 2.56 3.43
N SER A 485 -7.72 2.37 2.18
CA SER A 485 -8.62 2.16 1.04
C SER A 485 -9.53 0.95 1.24
N VAL A 486 -8.95 -0.21 1.57
CA VAL A 486 -9.70 -1.44 1.83
C VAL A 486 -10.50 -1.36 3.12
N ALA A 487 -9.95 -0.72 4.16
CA ALA A 487 -10.68 -0.49 5.40
C ALA A 487 -11.91 0.43 5.18
N THR A 488 -11.77 1.46 4.33
CA THR A 488 -12.84 2.39 3.97
C THR A 488 -13.88 1.69 3.10
N LEU A 489 -13.47 0.89 2.11
CA LEU A 489 -14.41 0.05 1.35
C LEU A 489 -15.11 -0.95 2.29
N GLY A 490 -14.39 -1.62 3.18
CA GLY A 490 -14.98 -2.55 4.14
C GLY A 490 -15.88 -1.90 5.18
N SER A 491 -15.65 -0.63 5.54
CA SER A 491 -16.56 0.13 6.40
C SER A 491 -17.84 0.52 5.64
N ILE A 492 -17.69 0.88 4.36
CA ILE A 492 -18.79 1.31 3.48
C ILE A 492 -19.63 0.11 3.00
N TYR A 493 -19.04 -1.07 2.80
CA TYR A 493 -19.71 -2.30 2.37
C TYR A 493 -19.79 -3.28 3.55
N LYS A 494 -20.84 -3.18 4.37
CA LYS A 494 -21.08 -4.08 5.52
C LYS A 494 -22.19 -5.11 5.22
N SER A 495 -21.96 -6.35 5.64
CA SER A 495 -22.93 -7.46 5.73
C SER A 495 -22.48 -8.40 6.86
N ASP A 496 -23.33 -9.35 7.23
CA ASP A 496 -23.28 -10.24 8.40
C ASP A 496 -21.89 -10.80 8.75
N GLU A 497 -21.66 -10.98 10.05
CA GLU A 497 -20.43 -11.55 10.62
C GLU A 497 -20.06 -12.87 9.94
N GLY A 498 -18.95 -12.89 9.19
CA GLY A 498 -18.38 -14.10 8.58
C GLY A 498 -18.22 -14.06 7.06
N ALA A 499 -18.88 -13.12 6.34
CA ALA A 499 -18.71 -12.99 4.89
C ALA A 499 -17.42 -12.25 4.51
N SER A 500 -16.72 -12.73 3.48
CA SER A 500 -15.50 -12.09 2.97
C SER A 500 -15.84 -10.81 2.15
N LEU A 501 -14.94 -9.83 2.08
CA LEU A 501 -15.23 -8.51 1.50
C LEU A 501 -15.55 -8.57 0.00
N GLU A 502 -14.79 -9.37 -0.76
CA GLU A 502 -15.35 -10.54 -1.41
C GLU A 502 -16.80 -10.49 -1.92
N GLN A 503 -17.61 -11.29 -1.22
CA GLN A 503 -19.01 -11.50 -1.43
C GLN A 503 -19.83 -10.21 -1.22
N LYS A 504 -19.40 -9.34 -0.30
CA LYS A 504 -20.11 -8.09 0.05
C LYS A 504 -20.20 -7.12 -1.12
N VAL A 505 -19.09 -6.90 -1.82
CA VAL A 505 -19.06 -6.01 -2.99
C VAL A 505 -19.83 -6.61 -4.15
N ALA A 506 -19.76 -7.94 -4.34
CA ALA A 506 -20.50 -8.64 -5.39
C ALA A 506 -22.02 -8.61 -5.18
N GLU A 507 -22.49 -8.69 -3.93
CA GLU A 507 -23.92 -8.72 -3.58
C GLU A 507 -24.57 -7.33 -3.58
N GLN A 508 -23.86 -6.28 -3.15
CA GLN A 508 -24.44 -4.94 -2.96
C GLN A 508 -24.37 -4.03 -4.19
N GLU A 509 -23.48 -4.31 -5.15
CA GLU A 509 -23.31 -3.48 -6.35
C GLU A 509 -23.85 -4.18 -7.60
N THR A 510 -25.16 -4.06 -7.82
CA THR A 510 -25.80 -4.53 -9.06
C THR A 510 -25.33 -3.69 -10.26
N GLY A 511 -24.53 -4.28 -11.15
CA GLY A 511 -24.10 -3.65 -12.42
C GLY A 511 -22.60 -3.36 -12.54
N TRP A 512 -21.78 -3.68 -11.52
CA TRP A 512 -20.34 -3.58 -11.68
C TRP A 512 -19.81 -4.63 -12.67
N THR A 513 -19.14 -4.14 -13.70
CA THR A 513 -18.43 -4.97 -14.68
C THR A 513 -16.95 -5.09 -14.32
N PRO A 514 -16.24 -6.12 -14.82
CA PRO A 514 -14.79 -6.22 -14.66
C PRO A 514 -13.99 -5.00 -15.16
N LEU A 515 -14.57 -4.18 -16.06
CA LEU A 515 -13.97 -2.92 -16.52
C LEU A 515 -13.91 -1.87 -15.40
N HIS A 516 -14.91 -1.80 -14.52
CA HIS A 516 -14.90 -0.91 -13.35
C HIS A 516 -13.74 -1.27 -12.43
N ALA A 517 -13.60 -2.56 -12.11
CA ALA A 517 -12.52 -3.07 -11.28
C ALA A 517 -11.14 -2.77 -11.90
N LEU A 518 -10.97 -2.99 -13.21
CA LEU A 518 -9.72 -2.69 -13.91
C LEU A 518 -9.38 -1.20 -13.88
N ALA A 519 -10.36 -0.32 -14.13
CA ALA A 519 -10.17 1.12 -14.07
C ALA A 519 -9.78 1.61 -12.67
N ILE A 520 -10.43 1.08 -11.62
CA ILE A 520 -10.10 1.38 -10.22
C ILE A 520 -8.68 0.90 -9.87
N MET A 521 -8.31 -0.32 -10.28
CA MET A 521 -6.98 -0.87 -10.02
C MET A 521 -5.88 -0.03 -10.70
N LEU A 522 -6.05 0.33 -11.97
CA LEU A 522 -5.07 1.14 -12.71
C LEU A 522 -5.00 2.57 -12.21
N PHE A 523 -6.12 3.16 -11.82
CA PHE A 523 -6.14 4.46 -11.15
C PHE A 523 -5.42 4.41 -9.80
N MET A 524 -5.69 3.39 -8.99
CA MET A 524 -5.00 3.19 -7.71
C MET A 524 -3.49 2.95 -7.92
N ALA A 525 -3.12 2.27 -9.01
CA ALA A 525 -1.73 2.09 -9.40
C ALA A 525 -1.04 3.42 -9.67
N MET A 526 -1.70 4.33 -10.41
CA MET A 526 -1.20 5.68 -10.69
C MET A 526 -1.62 6.71 -9.63
N TYR A 527 -2.07 6.26 -8.46
CA TYR A 527 -2.57 7.16 -7.43
C TYR A 527 -1.45 7.93 -6.75
N PRO A 528 -1.66 9.21 -6.38
CA PRO A 528 -0.65 10.04 -5.72
C PRO A 528 0.03 9.34 -4.55
N PRO A 529 1.31 9.60 -4.30
CA PRO A 529 2.00 9.10 -3.12
C PRO A 529 1.26 9.50 -1.83
N CYS A 530 1.41 8.68 -0.78
CA CYS A 530 0.92 9.04 0.55
C CYS A 530 1.66 10.27 1.09
N ILE A 531 1.08 10.95 2.08
CA ILE A 531 1.63 12.18 2.68
C ILE A 531 3.11 12.03 3.10
N PRO A 532 3.54 10.94 3.78
CA PRO A 532 4.95 10.76 4.12
C PRO A 532 5.89 10.68 2.91
N THR A 533 5.42 10.10 1.80
CA THR A 533 6.19 10.04 0.57
C THR A 533 6.25 11.42 -0.09
N LEU A 534 5.19 12.21 -0.06
CA LEU A 534 5.22 13.61 -0.53
C LEU A 534 6.22 14.46 0.26
N LEU A 535 6.29 14.26 1.58
CA LEU A 535 7.30 14.90 2.42
C LEU A 535 8.71 14.44 2.05
N ALA A 536 8.92 13.14 1.79
CA ALA A 536 10.21 12.64 1.30
C ALA A 536 10.57 13.27 -0.06
N VAL A 537 9.62 13.41 -0.99
CA VAL A 537 9.82 14.11 -2.27
C VAL A 537 10.24 15.56 -2.02
N ARG A 538 9.58 16.28 -1.10
CA ARG A 538 9.95 17.65 -0.75
C ARG A 538 11.37 17.73 -0.16
N LEU A 539 11.74 16.78 0.71
CA LEU A 539 13.04 16.74 1.35
C LEU A 539 14.17 16.47 0.34
N GLU A 540 13.96 15.53 -0.59
CA GLU A 540 14.98 15.18 -1.60
C GLU A 540 15.06 16.19 -2.75
N THR A 541 13.96 16.87 -3.09
CA THR A 541 13.93 17.88 -4.16
C THR A 541 14.18 19.31 -3.68
N GLY A 542 14.06 19.57 -2.38
CA GLY A 542 14.16 20.90 -1.78
C GLY A 542 13.03 21.87 -2.20
N SER A 543 11.97 21.41 -2.86
CA SER A 543 10.96 22.30 -3.47
C SER A 543 9.53 21.80 -3.31
N THR A 544 8.65 22.71 -2.85
CA THR A 544 7.20 22.47 -2.80
C THR A 544 6.59 22.32 -4.20
N LYS A 545 7.18 22.93 -5.23
CA LYS A 545 6.66 22.83 -6.61
C LYS A 545 6.71 21.38 -7.10
N TRP A 546 7.82 20.69 -6.84
CA TRP A 546 7.97 19.28 -7.19
C TRP A 546 7.06 18.37 -6.37
N MET A 547 6.84 18.68 -5.09
CA MET A 547 5.86 17.98 -4.25
C MET A 547 4.44 18.10 -4.82
N LEU A 548 3.99 19.31 -5.17
CA LEU A 548 2.66 19.51 -5.78
C LEU A 548 2.56 18.84 -7.14
N PHE A 549 3.61 18.92 -7.96
CA PHE A 549 3.66 18.22 -9.24
C PHE A 549 3.50 16.70 -9.05
N ALA A 550 4.26 16.11 -8.12
CA ALA A 550 4.17 14.69 -7.75
C ALA A 550 2.80 14.28 -7.18
N THR A 551 2.02 15.22 -6.66
CA THR A 551 0.63 15.00 -6.25
C THR A 551 -0.32 14.99 -7.44
N PHE A 552 -0.26 16.00 -8.32
CA PHE A 552 -1.30 16.19 -9.33
C PHE A 552 -1.07 15.39 -10.62
N TYR A 553 0.17 15.23 -11.07
CA TYR A 553 0.43 14.52 -12.32
C TYR A 553 -0.07 13.06 -12.31
N PRO A 554 0.08 12.28 -11.22
CA PRO A 554 -0.43 10.90 -11.19
C PRO A 554 -1.96 10.85 -11.20
N ILE A 555 -2.66 11.82 -10.58
CA ILE A 555 -4.13 11.92 -10.64
C ILE A 555 -4.58 12.10 -12.08
N ILE A 556 -3.94 13.02 -12.82
CA ILE A 556 -4.30 13.30 -14.21
C ILE A 556 -4.01 12.08 -15.07
N LEU A 557 -2.82 11.50 -14.95
CA LEU A 557 -2.41 10.31 -15.70
C LEU A 557 -3.34 9.12 -15.41
N GLY A 558 -3.60 8.84 -14.12
CA GLY A 558 -4.48 7.77 -13.68
C GLY A 558 -5.91 7.97 -14.14
N SER A 559 -6.42 9.20 -14.11
CA SER A 559 -7.77 9.52 -14.60
C SER A 559 -7.89 9.29 -16.10
N ILE A 560 -6.89 9.71 -16.88
CA ILE A 560 -6.86 9.47 -18.34
C ILE A 560 -6.86 7.96 -18.62
N ILE A 561 -6.02 7.19 -17.92
CA ILE A 561 -5.96 5.73 -18.08
C ILE A 561 -7.29 5.08 -17.68
N ALA A 562 -7.89 5.48 -16.56
CA ALA A 562 -9.14 4.91 -16.08
C ALA A 562 -10.31 5.21 -17.03
N VAL A 563 -10.39 6.44 -17.58
CA VAL A 563 -11.37 6.80 -18.60
C VAL A 563 -11.15 6.00 -19.88
N LEU A 564 -9.90 5.84 -20.33
CA LEU A 564 -9.56 5.04 -21.51
C LEU A 564 -10.02 3.59 -21.35
N ILE A 565 -9.80 3.00 -20.18
CA ILE A 565 -10.20 1.63 -19.89
C ILE A 565 -11.72 1.49 -19.78
N PHE A 566 -12.37 2.33 -18.97
CA PHE A 566 -13.78 2.18 -18.70
C PHE A 566 -14.65 2.65 -19.87
N SER A 567 -14.53 3.92 -20.26
CA SER A 567 -15.33 4.48 -21.35
C SER A 567 -14.91 3.90 -22.70
N GLY A 568 -13.61 3.77 -22.95
CA GLY A 568 -13.10 3.16 -24.19
C GLY A 568 -13.43 1.68 -24.29
N GLY A 569 -13.26 0.92 -23.20
CA GLY A 569 -13.62 -0.50 -23.16
C GLY A 569 -15.11 -0.76 -23.31
N SER A 570 -15.94 0.07 -22.67
CA SER A 570 -17.41 -0.05 -22.77
C SER A 570 -17.91 0.30 -24.17
N SER A 571 -17.35 1.34 -24.81
CA SER A 571 -17.66 1.73 -26.19
C SER A 571 -17.34 0.62 -27.20
N LEU A 572 -16.23 -0.09 -26.99
CA LEU A 572 -15.79 -1.19 -27.83
C LEU A 572 -16.44 -2.55 -27.46
N GLY A 573 -17.29 -2.60 -26.44
CA GLY A 573 -17.91 -3.85 -25.95
C GLY A 573 -16.89 -4.87 -25.42
N LEU A 574 -15.73 -4.42 -24.94
CA LEU A 574 -14.67 -5.32 -24.47
C LEU A 574 -15.04 -6.00 -23.15
N THR A 575 -14.74 -7.29 -23.05
CA THR A 575 -14.73 -7.98 -21.76
C THR A 575 -13.53 -7.51 -20.91
N GLY A 576 -13.59 -7.73 -19.59
CA GLY A 576 -12.50 -7.32 -18.68
C GLY A 576 -11.13 -7.88 -19.07
N ILE A 577 -11.07 -9.15 -19.45
CA ILE A 577 -9.80 -9.80 -19.84
C ILE A 577 -9.29 -9.28 -21.18
N GLN A 578 -10.17 -9.05 -22.15
CA GLN A 578 -9.78 -8.44 -23.41
C GLN A 578 -9.23 -7.03 -23.19
N ALA A 579 -9.86 -6.23 -22.32
CA ALA A 579 -9.37 -4.91 -21.96
C ALA A 579 -7.98 -4.96 -21.29
N VAL A 580 -7.74 -5.92 -20.39
CA VAL A 580 -6.41 -6.16 -19.80
C VAL A 580 -5.36 -6.41 -20.89
N ILE A 581 -5.64 -7.34 -21.82
CA ILE A 581 -4.70 -7.74 -22.87
C ILE A 581 -4.42 -6.56 -23.81
N TRP A 582 -5.46 -5.91 -24.33
CA TRP A 582 -5.32 -4.79 -25.26
C TRP A 582 -4.57 -3.61 -24.65
N PHE A 583 -4.88 -3.26 -23.41
CA PHE A 583 -4.16 -2.19 -22.72
C PHE A 583 -2.70 -2.56 -22.45
N TYR A 584 -2.41 -3.81 -22.10
CA TYR A 584 -1.05 -4.27 -21.88
C TYR A 584 -0.20 -4.16 -23.16
N VAL A 585 -0.74 -4.63 -24.29
CA VAL A 585 -0.09 -4.54 -25.60
C VAL A 585 0.12 -3.07 -26.00
N LEU A 586 -0.91 -2.23 -25.85
CA LEU A 586 -0.81 -0.80 -26.12
C LEU A 586 0.29 -0.14 -25.28
N ALA A 587 0.35 -0.44 -23.99
CA ALA A 587 1.36 0.11 -23.09
C ALA A 587 2.79 -0.33 -23.48
N ILE A 588 2.97 -1.59 -23.89
CA ILE A 588 4.26 -2.08 -24.41
C ILE A 588 4.65 -1.34 -25.69
N ILE A 589 3.72 -1.16 -26.63
CA ILE A 589 3.98 -0.42 -27.88
C ILE A 589 4.40 1.01 -27.56
N VAL A 590 3.65 1.70 -26.69
CA VAL A 590 3.98 3.07 -26.26
C VAL A 590 5.35 3.11 -25.59
N MET A 591 5.69 2.16 -24.72
CA MET A 591 6.99 2.09 -24.07
C MET A 591 8.13 1.89 -25.09
N ILE A 592 7.96 1.00 -26.07
CA ILE A 592 8.94 0.76 -27.13
C ILE A 592 9.11 2.02 -27.99
N LEU A 593 8.02 2.61 -28.44
CA LEU A 593 8.05 3.86 -29.24
C LEU A 593 8.74 4.98 -28.48
N MET A 594 8.40 5.18 -27.19
CA MET A 594 9.08 6.16 -26.34
C MET A 594 10.57 5.86 -26.17
N GLY A 595 10.94 4.59 -25.99
CA GLY A 595 12.34 4.17 -25.85
C GLY A 595 13.18 4.38 -27.12
N LEU A 596 12.56 4.37 -28.30
CA LEU A 596 13.22 4.63 -29.59
C LEU A 596 13.43 6.12 -29.87
N ILE A 597 12.70 7.03 -29.21
CA ILE A 597 12.89 8.47 -29.37
C ILE A 597 14.26 8.84 -28.78
N LYS A 598 15.21 9.24 -29.63
CA LYS A 598 16.55 9.63 -29.20
C LYS A 598 16.52 10.95 -28.43
N ASN A 599 17.25 11.05 -27.32
CA ASN A 599 17.40 12.35 -26.66
C ASN A 599 18.41 13.20 -27.46
N ARG A 600 18.20 14.52 -27.52
CA ARG A 600 19.12 15.47 -28.17
C ARG A 600 20.58 15.38 -27.67
N THR A 601 20.80 14.87 -26.47
CA THR A 601 22.17 14.61 -25.94
C THR A 601 22.77 13.28 -26.40
N ASP A 602 21.96 12.27 -26.74
CA ASP A 602 22.46 11.02 -27.34
C ASP A 602 22.95 11.28 -28.78
N GLU A 603 22.41 12.29 -29.46
CA GLU A 603 22.95 12.76 -30.76
C GLU A 603 24.34 13.39 -30.62
N ILE A 604 24.68 13.99 -29.48
CA ILE A 604 26.01 14.57 -29.25
C ILE A 604 27.02 13.46 -28.92
N ASN A 605 26.62 12.46 -28.12
CA ASN A 605 27.49 11.33 -27.75
C ASN A 605 27.68 10.27 -28.84
N ASP A 606 26.73 10.07 -29.76
CA ASP A 606 26.90 9.15 -30.90
C ASP A 606 27.66 9.78 -32.08
N ASN A 607 27.78 11.12 -32.10
CA ASN A 607 28.60 11.86 -33.06
C ASN A 607 30.02 12.13 -32.53
N LEU A 608 30.39 11.54 -31.39
CA LEU A 608 31.70 11.57 -30.71
C LEU A 608 32.21 10.15 -30.48
#